data_AF-A0A439KX95-F1
#
_entry.id   AF-A0A439KX95-F1
#
_cell.length_a   1.000
_cell.length_b   1.000
_cell.length_c   1.000
_cell.angle_alpha   90.00
_cell.angle_beta   90.00
_cell.angle_gamma   90.00
#
_symmetry.space_group_name_H-M   'P 1'
#
loop_
_entity.id
_entity.type
_entity.pdbx_description
1 polymer ?
#
loop_
_entity_poly.entity_id
_entity_poly.type
_entity_poly.pdbx_seq_one_letter_code
_entity_poly.pdbx_strand_id
1 'polypeptide(L)'
;MSVLDRLGQRFLFAFDPEAAHGLSIAALKCGLPVARRPVRDDRLKVSVFGIDFPNPLGMAAGYDKNAEVPDALLGLGFGFAEIGTITPLPQAGNPKPRIFRLTSDEAVINRLGFNNEGHQAAEERLAARKGRAGIVGINIGANKDSTDRVSDYERGIVRFAPYASYLTVNISSPNTPGLRNMQAREQLGELLSRVMAARTAAAAQPPIFLKIAPDLVEAELEDIAA
;
A
#
# COMPACT_ATOMS: atom_id res chain seq x y z
N MET A 1 17.15 7.98 -17.98
CA MET A 1 16.92 9.09 -17.03
C MET A 1 17.25 10.41 -17.69
N SER A 2 16.33 11.36 -17.62
CA SER A 2 16.52 12.74 -18.09
C SER A 2 17.54 13.50 -17.21
N VAL A 3 17.96 14.68 -17.65
CA VAL A 3 18.78 15.59 -16.81
C VAL A 3 18.00 16.02 -15.57
N LEU A 4 16.69 16.26 -15.71
CA LEU A 4 15.81 16.62 -14.60
C LEU A 4 15.73 15.50 -13.56
N ASP A 5 15.64 14.24 -14.00
CA ASP A 5 15.59 13.08 -13.08
C ASP A 5 16.87 13.00 -12.24
N ARG A 6 18.04 13.21 -12.87
CA ARG A 6 19.34 13.17 -12.19
C ARG A 6 19.50 14.32 -11.20
N LEU A 7 19.06 15.54 -11.56
CA LEU A 7 19.08 16.69 -10.66
C LEU A 7 18.11 16.51 -9.49
N GLY A 8 16.89 16.04 -9.76
CA GLY A 8 15.88 15.74 -8.74
C GLY A 8 16.34 14.66 -7.79
N GLN A 9 16.96 13.59 -8.29
CA GLN A 9 17.53 12.53 -7.47
C GLN A 9 18.65 13.07 -6.58
N ARG A 10 19.63 13.81 -7.12
CA ARG A 10 20.71 14.42 -6.33
C ARG A 10 20.18 15.34 -5.25
N PHE A 11 19.17 16.15 -5.58
CA PHE A 11 18.51 17.03 -4.61
C PHE A 11 17.84 16.23 -3.49
N LEU A 12 17.00 15.24 -3.80
CA LEU A 12 16.33 14.40 -2.81
C LEU A 12 17.30 13.59 -1.95
N PHE A 13 18.46 13.22 -2.51
CA PHE A 13 19.49 12.47 -1.81
C PHE A 13 20.29 13.33 -0.82
N ALA A 14 20.20 14.66 -0.92
CA ALA A 14 20.79 15.59 0.05
C ALA A 14 19.98 15.69 1.37
N PHE A 15 18.76 15.15 1.42
CA PHE A 15 17.91 15.12 2.61
C PHE A 15 17.89 13.74 3.27
N ASP A 16 17.59 13.72 4.57
CA ASP A 16 17.14 12.52 5.29
C ASP A 16 16.06 11.79 4.46
N PRO A 17 16.11 10.46 4.34
CA PRO A 17 15.19 9.73 3.46
C PRO A 17 13.72 9.89 3.79
N GLU A 18 13.34 10.04 5.06
CA GLU A 18 11.94 10.26 5.42
C GLU A 18 11.50 11.68 5.06
N ALA A 19 12.36 12.69 5.24
CA ALA A 19 12.11 14.04 4.78
C ALA A 19 12.02 14.14 3.24
N ALA A 20 12.95 13.49 2.53
CA ALA A 20 12.95 13.41 1.07
C ALA A 20 11.68 12.75 0.52
N HIS A 21 11.19 11.71 1.20
CA HIS A 21 9.92 11.07 0.86
C HIS A 21 8.73 12.01 1.07
N GLY A 22 8.71 12.76 2.18
CA GLY A 22 7.71 13.82 2.38
C GLY A 22 7.74 14.89 1.29
N LEU A 23 8.94 15.30 0.87
CA LEU A 23 9.14 16.24 -0.24
C LEU A 23 8.63 15.67 -1.57
N SER A 24 8.81 14.38 -1.83
CA SER A 24 8.32 13.75 -3.07
C SER A 24 6.79 13.67 -3.10
N ILE A 25 6.13 13.40 -1.96
CA ILE A 25 4.67 13.49 -1.84
C ILE A 25 4.20 14.94 -2.06
N ALA A 26 4.84 15.93 -1.42
CA ALA A 26 4.49 17.33 -1.60
C ALA A 26 4.62 17.79 -3.06
N ALA A 27 5.70 17.39 -3.74
CA ALA A 27 5.92 17.66 -5.16
C ALA A 27 4.78 17.07 -6.01
N LEU A 28 4.38 15.81 -5.77
CA LEU A 28 3.28 15.16 -6.47
C LEU A 28 1.94 15.87 -6.26
N LYS A 29 1.66 16.36 -5.04
CA LYS A 29 0.46 17.17 -4.74
C LYS A 29 0.44 18.47 -5.55
N CYS A 30 1.61 19.02 -5.85
CA CYS A 30 1.77 20.22 -6.67
C CYS A 30 1.85 19.93 -8.19
N GLY A 31 1.70 18.67 -8.63
CA GLY A 31 1.76 18.29 -10.04
C GLY A 31 3.19 18.14 -10.59
N LEU A 32 4.19 17.97 -9.72
CA LEU A 32 5.58 17.70 -10.10
C LEU A 32 5.94 16.21 -9.89
N PRO A 33 6.86 15.66 -10.69
CA PRO A 33 7.48 16.29 -11.86
C PRO A 33 6.49 16.42 -13.03
N VAL A 34 6.69 17.42 -13.88
CA VAL A 34 5.99 17.52 -15.18
C VAL A 34 6.58 16.46 -16.11
N ALA A 35 6.06 15.23 -16.01
CA ALA A 35 6.45 14.13 -16.88
C ALA A 35 5.55 14.08 -18.11
N ARG A 36 6.12 13.72 -19.26
CA ARG A 36 5.31 13.39 -20.44
C ARG A 36 4.45 12.18 -20.10
N ARG A 37 3.16 12.25 -20.42
CA ARG A 37 2.25 11.11 -20.24
C ARG A 37 2.82 9.90 -20.98
N PRO A 38 2.99 8.75 -20.32
CA PRO A 38 3.61 7.59 -20.95
C PRO A 38 2.74 7.07 -22.09
N VAL A 39 3.41 6.55 -23.12
CA VAL A 39 2.75 5.89 -24.24
C VAL A 39 2.16 4.58 -23.74
N ARG A 40 0.86 4.38 -23.98
CA ARG A 40 0.21 3.10 -23.69
C ARG A 40 0.50 2.13 -24.83
N ASP A 41 0.82 0.90 -24.47
CA ASP A 41 1.03 -0.20 -25.40
C ASP A 41 0.08 -1.34 -25.03
N ASP A 42 -0.76 -1.73 -25.98
CA ASP A 42 -1.77 -2.77 -25.76
C ASP A 42 -1.15 -4.13 -25.40
N ARG A 43 0.12 -4.37 -25.78
CA ARG A 43 0.87 -5.59 -25.42
C ARG A 43 1.18 -5.70 -23.93
N LEU A 44 1.10 -4.59 -23.19
CA LEU A 44 1.35 -4.57 -21.74
C LEU A 44 0.08 -4.78 -20.91
N LYS A 45 -1.10 -4.84 -21.53
CA LYS A 45 -2.35 -5.04 -20.78
C LYS A 45 -2.37 -6.41 -20.11
N VAL A 46 -2.82 -6.46 -18.86
CA VAL A 46 -2.96 -7.69 -18.07
C VAL A 46 -4.29 -7.67 -17.34
N SER A 47 -5.07 -8.75 -17.43
CA SER A 47 -6.30 -8.92 -16.66
C SER A 47 -6.05 -9.87 -15.49
N VAL A 48 -6.30 -9.41 -14.27
CA VAL A 48 -6.08 -10.20 -13.04
C VAL A 48 -7.27 -10.02 -12.10
N PHE A 49 -7.90 -11.13 -11.69
CA PHE A 49 -9.09 -11.14 -10.82
C PHE A 49 -10.21 -10.18 -11.25
N GLY A 50 -10.46 -10.08 -12.57
CA GLY A 50 -11.50 -9.21 -13.14
C GLY A 50 -11.13 -7.72 -13.23
N ILE A 51 -9.86 -7.38 -13.00
CA ILE A 51 -9.33 -6.02 -13.15
C ILE A 51 -8.43 -5.97 -14.38
N ASP A 52 -8.72 -5.04 -15.30
CA ASP A 52 -7.94 -4.82 -16.51
C ASP A 52 -6.85 -3.76 -16.28
N PHE A 53 -5.64 -4.20 -15.95
CA PHE A 53 -4.48 -3.35 -15.77
C PHE A 53 -3.95 -2.86 -17.13
N PRO A 54 -3.73 -1.55 -17.31
CA PRO A 54 -3.24 -1.02 -18.58
C PRO A 54 -1.76 -1.33 -18.83
N ASN A 55 -1.02 -1.68 -17.78
CA ASN A 55 0.35 -2.19 -17.80
C ASN A 55 0.63 -2.92 -16.46
N PRO A 56 1.67 -3.78 -16.36
CA PRO A 56 1.93 -4.57 -15.16
C PRO A 56 2.72 -3.83 -14.07
N LEU A 57 3.06 -2.54 -14.26
CA LEU A 57 3.90 -1.79 -13.33
C LEU A 57 3.02 -0.99 -12.36
N GLY A 58 3.17 -1.23 -11.06
CA GLY A 58 2.44 -0.51 -10.01
C GLY A 58 3.33 0.20 -9.01
N MET A 59 2.80 1.25 -8.38
CA MET A 59 3.41 1.81 -7.18
C MET A 59 2.97 1.00 -5.96
N ALA A 60 3.92 0.43 -5.23
CA ALA A 60 3.65 -0.41 -4.07
C ALA A 60 3.16 0.39 -2.85
N ALA A 61 2.42 -0.28 -1.95
CA ALA A 61 2.07 0.27 -0.65
C ALA A 61 3.30 0.69 0.15
N GLY A 62 3.11 1.67 1.01
CA GLY A 62 4.13 2.29 1.84
C GLY A 62 4.70 3.58 1.24
N TYR A 63 4.49 3.84 -0.06
CA TYR A 63 4.79 5.14 -0.66
C TYR A 63 3.71 6.17 -0.33
N ASP A 64 2.48 5.98 -0.79
CA ASP A 64 1.35 6.86 -0.45
C ASP A 64 0.51 6.25 0.68
N LYS A 65 0.95 6.44 1.92
CA LYS A 65 0.33 5.81 3.11
C LYS A 65 -1.06 6.35 3.44
N ASN A 66 -1.36 7.58 3.02
CA ASN A 66 -2.52 8.34 3.46
C ASN A 66 -3.50 8.65 2.32
N ALA A 67 -3.32 8.04 1.14
CA ALA A 67 -4.10 8.29 -0.07
C ALA A 67 -4.07 9.76 -0.56
N GLU A 68 -2.90 10.40 -0.47
CA GLU A 68 -2.71 11.80 -0.82
C GLU A 68 -2.51 12.05 -2.31
N VAL A 69 -1.88 11.10 -3.02
CA VAL A 69 -1.38 11.29 -4.40
C VAL A 69 -1.60 10.09 -5.34
N PRO A 70 -2.65 9.24 -5.21
CA PRO A 70 -2.81 8.09 -6.10
C PRO A 70 -2.95 8.51 -7.56
N ASP A 71 -3.67 9.59 -7.84
CA ASP A 71 -3.86 10.09 -9.21
C ASP A 71 -2.58 10.65 -9.82
N ALA A 72 -1.72 11.29 -9.02
CA ALA A 72 -0.44 11.79 -9.50
C ALA A 72 0.49 10.63 -9.86
N LEU A 73 0.51 9.56 -9.05
CA LEU A 73 1.25 8.34 -9.34
C LEU A 73 0.76 7.68 -10.64
N LEU A 74 -0.55 7.53 -10.80
CA LEU A 74 -1.14 7.03 -12.06
C LEU A 74 -0.78 7.93 -13.26
N GLY A 75 -0.73 9.25 -13.05
CA GLY A 75 -0.30 10.23 -14.03
C GLY A 75 1.15 10.07 -14.50
N LEU A 76 2.04 9.56 -13.62
CA LEU A 76 3.42 9.23 -13.96
C LEU A 76 3.55 7.98 -14.83
N GLY A 77 2.52 7.13 -14.90
CA GLY A 77 2.48 5.96 -15.78
C GLY A 77 2.27 4.62 -15.14
N PHE A 78 2.23 4.56 -13.81
CA PHE A 78 1.88 3.32 -13.13
C PHE A 78 0.51 2.84 -13.58
N GLY A 79 0.40 1.56 -13.91
CA GLY A 79 -0.86 0.92 -14.25
C GLY A 79 -1.83 0.87 -13.07
N PHE A 80 -1.29 0.87 -11.85
CA PHE A 80 -2.03 0.97 -10.60
C PHE A 80 -1.20 1.62 -9.49
N ALA A 81 -1.87 2.16 -8.47
CA ALA A 81 -1.22 2.66 -7.26
C ALA A 81 -1.85 1.98 -6.03
N GLU A 82 -1.02 1.37 -5.19
CA GLU A 82 -1.47 0.81 -3.91
C GLU A 82 -1.17 1.80 -2.79
N ILE A 83 -2.22 2.32 -2.15
CA ILE A 83 -2.11 3.23 -1.00
C ILE A 83 -2.07 2.44 0.31
N GLY A 84 -1.70 3.09 1.41
CA GLY A 84 -1.57 2.47 2.73
C GLY A 84 -0.16 1.97 3.02
N THR A 85 0.07 1.11 4.01
CA THR A 85 -0.91 0.44 4.85
C THR A 85 -1.66 1.39 5.79
N ILE A 86 -2.98 1.40 5.73
CA ILE A 86 -3.85 2.19 6.62
C ILE A 86 -4.33 1.30 7.76
N THR A 87 -4.38 1.87 8.97
CA THR A 87 -4.94 1.23 10.16
C THR A 87 -6.23 1.93 10.62
N PRO A 88 -7.10 1.28 11.40
CA PRO A 88 -8.35 1.90 11.86
C PRO A 88 -8.18 3.26 12.54
N LEU A 89 -7.28 3.32 13.51
CA LEU A 89 -6.91 4.55 14.23
C LEU A 89 -5.63 5.14 13.64
N PRO A 90 -5.45 6.47 13.70
CA PRO A 90 -4.17 7.10 13.38
C PRO A 90 -3.08 6.60 14.31
N GLN A 91 -1.87 6.45 13.79
CA GLN A 91 -0.69 6.15 14.60
C GLN A 91 0.56 6.78 14.01
N ALA A 92 1.43 7.28 14.89
CA ALA A 92 2.67 7.95 14.48
C ALA A 92 3.71 6.98 13.90
N GLY A 93 3.59 5.68 14.18
CA GLY A 93 4.59 4.65 13.91
C GLY A 93 5.75 4.66 14.90
N ASN A 94 6.85 4.00 14.55
CA ASN A 94 8.03 3.90 15.42
C ASN A 94 8.83 5.22 15.48
N PRO A 95 9.65 5.47 16.52
CA PRO A 95 10.48 6.67 16.61
C PRO A 95 11.45 6.86 15.42
N LYS A 96 11.74 8.11 15.07
CA LYS A 96 12.74 8.48 14.05
C LYS A 96 14.17 8.44 14.63
N PRO A 97 15.21 8.21 13.80
CA PRO A 97 15.19 7.86 12.38
C PRO A 97 14.79 6.40 12.14
N ARG A 98 14.06 6.17 11.05
CA ARG A 98 13.39 4.89 10.75
C ARG A 98 13.33 4.53 9.27
N ILE A 99 14.00 5.30 8.42
CA ILE A 99 14.29 4.95 7.02
C ILE A 99 15.78 5.20 6.82
N PHE A 100 16.47 4.27 6.16
CA PHE A 100 17.90 4.33 5.92
C PHE A 100 18.15 3.91 4.47
N ARG A 101 18.95 4.69 3.73
CA ARG A 101 19.39 4.35 2.37
C ARG A 101 20.72 3.62 2.44
N LEU A 102 20.83 2.51 1.72
CA LEU A 102 22.07 1.79 1.46
C LEU A 102 22.37 1.96 -0.02
N THR A 103 22.93 3.12 -0.37
CA THR A 103 23.02 3.54 -1.79
C THR A 103 23.96 2.68 -2.61
N SER A 104 24.97 2.07 -1.99
CA SER A 104 25.86 1.08 -2.62
C SER A 104 25.12 -0.17 -3.07
N ASP A 105 24.08 -0.54 -2.34
CA ASP A 105 23.32 -1.78 -2.51
C ASP A 105 21.97 -1.56 -3.22
N GLU A 106 21.73 -0.33 -3.68
CA GLU A 106 20.43 0.13 -4.21
C GLU A 106 19.26 -0.22 -3.28
N ALA A 107 19.50 -0.21 -1.97
CA ALA A 107 18.58 -0.74 -0.97
C ALA A 107 18.09 0.31 0.04
N VAL A 108 16.98 -0.03 0.71
CA VAL A 108 16.40 0.75 1.80
C VAL A 108 16.06 -0.18 2.96
N ILE A 109 16.51 0.17 4.16
CA ILE A 109 16.03 -0.44 5.40
C ILE A 109 15.04 0.52 6.05
N ASN A 110 13.89 0.03 6.49
CA ASN A 110 12.93 0.83 7.21
C ASN A 110 12.32 0.09 8.40
N ARG A 111 11.95 0.87 9.41
CA ARG A 111 11.26 0.40 10.61
C ARG A 111 10.05 1.27 10.94
N LEU A 112 9.20 1.54 9.94
CA LEU A 112 8.15 2.56 10.05
C LEU A 112 7.06 2.26 11.08
N GLY A 113 6.56 1.01 11.12
CA GLY A 113 5.48 0.60 12.03
C GLY A 113 4.13 1.22 11.69
N PHE A 114 3.71 1.13 10.42
CA PHE A 114 2.42 1.64 9.90
C PHE A 114 2.07 3.08 10.33
N ASN A 115 2.98 4.04 10.12
CA ASN A 115 2.64 5.45 10.36
C ASN A 115 1.57 5.94 9.36
N ASN A 116 0.38 6.31 9.82
CA ASN A 116 -0.73 6.77 8.98
C ASN A 116 -1.76 7.58 9.78
N GLU A 117 -2.65 8.27 9.07
CA GLU A 117 -3.68 9.16 9.64
C GLU A 117 -5.02 8.46 9.97
N GLY A 118 -5.09 7.13 9.83
CA GLY A 118 -6.26 6.34 10.18
C GLY A 118 -7.29 6.22 9.06
N HIS A 119 -8.32 5.41 9.29
CA HIS A 119 -9.33 5.12 8.28
C HIS A 119 -10.12 6.36 7.85
N GLN A 120 -10.47 7.24 8.78
CA GLN A 120 -11.31 8.40 8.51
C GLN A 120 -10.65 9.35 7.51
N ALA A 121 -9.39 9.76 7.77
CA ALA A 121 -8.67 10.68 6.91
C ALA A 121 -8.43 10.10 5.50
N ALA A 122 -8.16 8.79 5.41
CA ALA A 122 -8.02 8.12 4.12
C ALA A 122 -9.36 8.04 3.37
N GLU A 123 -10.46 7.72 4.06
CA GLU A 123 -11.81 7.67 3.48
C GLU A 123 -12.22 9.01 2.90
N GLU A 124 -11.97 10.13 3.59
CA GLU A 124 -12.27 11.47 3.09
C GLU A 124 -11.58 11.76 1.75
N ARG A 125 -10.30 11.38 1.61
CA ARG A 125 -9.54 11.55 0.36
C ARG A 125 -10.01 10.61 -0.75
N LEU A 126 -10.31 9.36 -0.41
CA LEU A 126 -10.83 8.36 -1.36
C LEU A 126 -12.23 8.71 -1.85
N ALA A 127 -13.08 9.27 -0.98
CA ALA A 127 -14.39 9.78 -1.33
C ALA A 127 -14.28 10.96 -2.30
N ALA A 128 -13.34 11.89 -2.09
CA ALA A 128 -13.07 12.98 -3.03
C ALA A 128 -12.51 12.50 -4.39
N ARG A 129 -11.93 11.30 -4.42
CA ARG A 129 -11.46 10.63 -5.64
C ARG A 129 -12.57 9.85 -6.36
N LYS A 130 -13.68 9.55 -5.70
CA LYS A 130 -14.72 8.65 -6.24
C LYS A 130 -15.19 9.10 -7.63
N GLY A 131 -15.22 8.16 -8.57
CA GLY A 131 -15.57 8.41 -9.98
C GLY A 131 -14.39 8.78 -10.88
N ARG A 132 -13.19 9.03 -10.34
CA ARG A 132 -11.99 9.21 -11.16
C ARG A 132 -11.48 7.87 -11.70
N ALA A 133 -10.98 7.90 -12.93
CA ALA A 133 -10.42 6.72 -13.59
C ALA A 133 -9.09 6.25 -12.96
N GLY A 134 -8.70 5.01 -13.25
CA GLY A 134 -7.45 4.41 -12.80
C GLY A 134 -7.60 3.50 -11.59
N ILE A 135 -6.66 2.56 -11.47
CA ILE A 135 -6.72 1.45 -10.52
C ILE A 135 -6.01 1.87 -9.23
N VAL A 136 -6.76 1.86 -8.13
CA VAL A 136 -6.22 2.14 -6.79
C VAL A 136 -6.48 0.95 -5.87
N GLY A 137 -5.40 0.31 -5.45
CA GLY A 137 -5.42 -0.70 -4.40
C GLY A 137 -5.37 -0.06 -3.03
N ILE A 138 -6.04 -0.65 -2.04
CA ILE A 138 -6.02 -0.17 -0.67
C ILE A 138 -5.43 -1.25 0.23
N ASN A 139 -4.23 -0.99 0.75
CA ASN A 139 -3.53 -1.85 1.68
C ASN A 139 -3.99 -1.54 3.12
N ILE A 140 -4.53 -2.55 3.81
CA ILE A 140 -5.07 -2.43 5.16
C ILE A 140 -4.23 -3.25 6.16
N GLY A 141 -4.12 -2.73 7.37
CA GLY A 141 -3.35 -3.32 8.47
C GLY A 141 -4.02 -3.12 9.81
N ALA A 142 -3.52 -3.82 10.82
CA ALA A 142 -3.96 -3.65 12.20
C ALA A 142 -3.14 -2.58 12.94
N ASN A 143 -3.80 -1.86 13.85
CA ASN A 143 -3.14 -0.96 14.79
C ASN A 143 -2.18 -1.75 15.69
N LYS A 144 -1.06 -1.13 16.07
CA LYS A 144 -0.03 -1.76 16.93
C LYS A 144 -0.61 -2.29 18.24
N ASP A 145 -1.46 -1.48 18.87
CA ASP A 145 -2.02 -1.72 20.21
C ASP A 145 -3.42 -2.36 20.13
N SER A 146 -3.82 -2.89 18.97
CA SER A 146 -5.10 -3.56 18.81
C SER A 146 -5.15 -4.88 19.59
N THR A 147 -6.23 -5.04 20.36
CA THR A 147 -6.53 -6.27 21.12
C THR A 147 -7.20 -7.34 20.26
N ASP A 148 -7.89 -6.94 19.18
CA ASP A 148 -8.42 -7.81 18.13
C ASP A 148 -7.97 -7.30 16.76
N ARG A 149 -6.82 -7.80 16.32
CA ARG A 149 -6.23 -7.42 15.01
C ARG A 149 -7.09 -7.87 13.84
N VAL A 150 -7.83 -8.98 13.96
CA VAL A 150 -8.68 -9.46 12.87
C VAL A 150 -9.83 -8.48 12.65
N SER A 151 -10.42 -7.94 13.72
CA SER A 151 -11.42 -6.88 13.62
C SER A 151 -10.91 -5.62 12.92
N ASP A 152 -9.63 -5.26 13.08
CA ASP A 152 -9.06 -4.12 12.35
C ASP A 152 -9.12 -4.31 10.84
N TYR A 153 -8.84 -5.53 10.36
CA TYR A 153 -8.96 -5.87 8.94
C TYR A 153 -10.42 -5.85 8.49
N GLU A 154 -11.35 -6.45 9.24
CA GLU A 154 -12.79 -6.40 8.93
C GLU A 154 -13.29 -4.96 8.75
N ARG A 155 -12.91 -4.08 9.69
CA ARG A 155 -13.25 -2.64 9.61
C ARG A 155 -12.65 -1.99 8.36
N GLY A 156 -11.44 -2.38 7.96
CA GLY A 156 -10.80 -1.93 6.74
C GLY A 156 -11.55 -2.39 5.49
N ILE A 157 -11.93 -3.67 5.43
CA ILE A 157 -12.67 -4.25 4.32
C ILE A 157 -14.01 -3.52 4.12
N VAL A 158 -14.83 -3.43 5.17
CA VAL A 158 -16.16 -2.80 5.07
C VAL A 158 -16.06 -1.33 4.69
N ARG A 159 -15.12 -0.59 5.29
CA ARG A 159 -14.96 0.85 5.05
C ARG A 159 -14.43 1.17 3.66
N PHE A 160 -13.47 0.40 3.16
CA PHE A 160 -12.78 0.74 1.91
C PHE A 160 -13.30 0.02 0.66
N ALA A 161 -14.11 -1.03 0.82
CA ALA A 161 -14.72 -1.74 -0.28
C ALA A 161 -15.36 -0.85 -1.37
N PRO A 162 -16.10 0.23 -1.05
CA PRO A 162 -16.72 1.09 -2.07
C PRO A 162 -15.74 1.94 -2.89
N TYR A 163 -14.48 2.05 -2.47
CA TYR A 163 -13.47 2.93 -3.08
C TYR A 163 -12.31 2.17 -3.73
N ALA A 164 -12.09 0.91 -3.34
CA ALA A 164 -10.96 0.12 -3.77
C ALA A 164 -11.20 -0.57 -5.12
N SER A 165 -10.22 -0.54 -6.01
CA SER A 165 -10.18 -1.48 -7.13
C SER A 165 -9.85 -2.90 -6.65
N TYR A 166 -8.99 -3.00 -5.63
CA TYR A 166 -8.71 -4.20 -4.87
C TYR A 166 -8.30 -3.84 -3.43
N LEU A 167 -8.46 -4.77 -2.51
CA LEU A 167 -8.00 -4.64 -1.13
C LEU A 167 -6.82 -5.57 -0.88
N THR A 168 -5.86 -5.14 -0.07
CA THR A 168 -4.74 -5.96 0.35
C THR A 168 -4.69 -6.09 1.86
N VAL A 169 -4.79 -7.32 2.36
CA VAL A 169 -4.60 -7.66 3.77
C VAL A 169 -3.09 -7.83 4.02
N ASN A 170 -2.51 -6.93 4.81
CA ASN A 170 -1.07 -6.93 5.08
C ASN A 170 -0.72 -7.52 6.45
N ILE A 171 -0.29 -8.78 6.45
CA ILE A 171 0.21 -9.50 7.63
C ILE A 171 1.74 -9.65 7.66
N SER A 172 2.47 -9.00 6.75
CA SER A 172 3.90 -9.27 6.54
C SER A 172 4.86 -8.24 7.12
N SER A 173 4.35 -7.14 7.68
CA SER A 173 5.19 -6.08 8.26
C SER A 173 6.08 -6.63 9.38
N PRO A 174 7.42 -6.53 9.27
CA PRO A 174 8.35 -6.86 10.37
C PRO A 174 8.31 -5.81 11.50
N ASN A 175 7.66 -4.67 11.25
CA ASN A 175 7.75 -3.48 12.10
C ASN A 175 6.59 -3.34 13.09
N THR A 176 5.68 -4.30 13.08
CA THR A 176 4.52 -4.39 13.99
C THR A 176 4.66 -5.71 14.78
N PRO A 177 5.01 -5.66 16.08
CA PRO A 177 5.31 -6.86 16.87
C PRO A 177 4.21 -7.93 16.81
N GLY A 178 4.61 -9.17 16.48
CA GLY A 178 3.71 -10.33 16.41
C GLY A 178 2.74 -10.33 15.22
N LEU A 179 2.82 -9.36 14.28
CA LEU A 179 1.93 -9.36 13.11
C LEU A 179 2.20 -10.54 12.19
N ARG A 180 3.48 -10.87 11.96
CA ARG A 180 3.89 -12.00 11.12
C ARG A 180 3.43 -13.36 11.65
N ASN A 181 3.14 -13.47 12.94
CA ASN A 181 2.59 -14.69 13.54
C ASN A 181 1.19 -15.01 13.01
N MET A 182 0.48 -14.02 12.42
CA MET A 182 -0.80 -14.24 11.76
C MET A 182 -0.70 -15.02 10.45
N GLN A 183 0.52 -15.31 9.96
CA GLN A 183 0.75 -16.16 8.80
C GLN A 183 0.69 -17.66 9.14
N ALA A 184 0.73 -18.03 10.43
CA ALA A 184 0.57 -19.41 10.84
C ALA A 184 -0.86 -19.90 10.54
N ARG A 185 -0.98 -21.17 10.15
CA ARG A 185 -2.16 -21.78 9.53
C ARG A 185 -3.48 -21.46 10.24
N GLU A 186 -3.54 -21.65 11.56
CA GLU A 186 -4.77 -21.44 12.33
C GLU A 186 -5.19 -19.97 12.36
N GLN A 187 -4.26 -19.05 12.65
CA GLN A 187 -4.54 -17.62 12.71
C GLN A 187 -4.86 -17.06 11.32
N LEU A 188 -4.19 -17.57 10.28
CA LEU A 188 -4.47 -17.19 8.90
C LEU A 188 -5.86 -17.67 8.47
N GLY A 189 -6.25 -18.90 8.81
CA GLY A 189 -7.58 -19.43 8.55
C GLY A 189 -8.68 -18.60 9.20
N GLU A 190 -8.51 -18.21 10.47
CA GLU A 190 -9.45 -17.31 11.16
C GLU A 190 -9.53 -15.95 10.45
N LEU A 191 -8.37 -15.34 10.16
CA LEU A 191 -8.28 -14.05 9.49
C LEU A 191 -9.00 -14.07 8.14
N LEU A 192 -8.70 -15.04 7.28
CA LEU A 192 -9.26 -15.13 5.94
C LEU A 192 -10.77 -15.40 5.99
N SER A 193 -11.24 -16.26 6.89
CA SER A 193 -12.67 -16.51 7.09
C SER A 193 -13.43 -15.22 7.43
N ARG A 194 -12.92 -14.47 8.42
CA ARG A 194 -13.52 -13.20 8.86
C ARG A 194 -13.44 -12.10 7.80
N VAL A 195 -12.31 -11.96 7.12
CA VAL A 195 -12.11 -11.02 6.01
C VAL A 195 -13.07 -11.31 4.86
N MET A 196 -13.26 -12.58 4.48
CA MET A 196 -14.17 -12.97 3.41
C MET A 196 -15.64 -12.79 3.78
N ALA A 197 -16.01 -13.04 5.04
CA ALA A 197 -17.33 -12.72 5.56
C ALA A 197 -17.61 -11.20 5.51
N ALA A 198 -16.64 -10.39 5.96
CA ALA A 198 -16.73 -8.92 5.90
C ALA A 198 -16.85 -8.42 4.46
N ARG A 199 -16.10 -9.00 3.51
CA ARG A 199 -16.20 -8.70 2.07
C ARG A 199 -17.60 -9.00 1.54
N THR A 200 -18.16 -10.16 1.90
CA THR A 200 -19.48 -10.60 1.43
C THR A 200 -20.58 -9.68 1.93
N ALA A 201 -20.46 -9.18 3.17
CA ALA A 201 -21.41 -8.25 3.77
C ALA A 201 -21.24 -6.79 3.29
N ALA A 202 -20.12 -6.44 2.64
CA ALA A 202 -19.86 -5.09 2.17
C ALA A 202 -20.69 -4.74 0.92
N ALA A 203 -20.96 -3.44 0.74
CA ALA A 203 -21.74 -2.93 -0.40
C ALA A 203 -21.05 -3.13 -1.77
N ALA A 204 -19.73 -3.34 -1.75
CA ALA A 204 -18.93 -3.70 -2.92
C ALA A 204 -18.00 -4.84 -2.53
N GLN A 205 -17.62 -5.67 -3.51
CA GLN A 205 -16.83 -6.87 -3.27
C GLN A 205 -15.56 -6.85 -4.13
N PRO A 206 -14.63 -5.88 -3.94
CA PRO A 206 -13.39 -5.88 -4.69
C PRO A 206 -12.57 -7.15 -4.40
N PRO A 207 -11.70 -7.60 -5.32
CA PRO A 207 -10.77 -8.70 -5.04
C PRO A 207 -9.93 -8.40 -3.79
N ILE A 208 -9.63 -9.44 -3.01
CA ILE A 208 -8.77 -9.36 -1.84
C ILE A 208 -7.48 -10.10 -2.14
N PHE A 209 -6.36 -9.42 -1.90
CA PHE A 209 -5.02 -9.99 -1.95
C PHE A 209 -4.46 -10.11 -0.54
N LEU A 210 -3.67 -11.16 -0.31
CA LEU A 210 -2.89 -11.32 0.91
C LEU A 210 -1.44 -10.96 0.63
N LYS A 211 -0.85 -10.09 1.46
CA LYS A 211 0.57 -9.75 1.38
C LYS A 211 1.35 -10.51 2.45
N ILE A 212 2.14 -11.48 2.00
CA ILE A 212 2.96 -12.37 2.84
C ILE A 212 4.40 -11.87 2.96
N ALA A 213 5.14 -12.36 3.96
CA ALA A 213 6.55 -12.05 4.17
C ALA A 213 7.41 -12.93 3.25
N PRO A 214 8.59 -12.44 2.81
CA PRO A 214 9.54 -13.27 2.08
C PRO A 214 10.31 -14.23 3.00
N ASP A 215 10.32 -13.95 4.31
CA ASP A 215 11.08 -14.70 5.32
C ASP A 215 10.27 -15.92 5.82
N LEU A 216 9.89 -16.82 4.91
CA LEU A 216 9.11 -18.03 5.20
C LEU A 216 9.87 -19.28 4.72
N VAL A 217 9.80 -20.37 5.49
CA VAL A 217 10.28 -21.69 5.03
C VAL A 217 9.23 -22.36 4.16
N GLU A 218 9.65 -23.33 3.33
CA GLU A 218 8.75 -24.00 2.36
C GLU A 218 7.47 -24.56 3.00
N ALA A 219 7.58 -25.17 4.19
CA ALA A 219 6.41 -25.68 4.92
C ALA A 219 5.41 -24.57 5.32
N GLU A 220 5.89 -23.37 5.64
CA GLU A 220 5.01 -22.23 5.93
C GLU A 220 4.35 -21.70 4.65
N LEU A 221 5.02 -21.77 3.50
CA LEU A 221 4.43 -21.43 2.20
C LEU A 221 3.34 -22.42 1.80
N GLU A 222 3.57 -23.72 2.02
CA GLU A 222 2.56 -24.77 1.82
C GLU A 222 1.33 -24.56 2.72
N ASP A 223 1.53 -24.21 3.99
CA ASP A 223 0.44 -23.91 4.92
C ASP A 223 -0.38 -22.68 4.51
N ILE A 224 0.24 -21.68 3.88
CA ILE A 224 -0.45 -20.49 3.35
C ILE A 224 -1.24 -20.83 2.07
N ALA A 225 -0.73 -21.76 1.25
CA ALA A 225 -1.32 -22.13 -0.03
C ALA A 225 -2.49 -23.13 0.08
N ALA A 226 -2.55 -23.89 1.18
CA ALA A 226 -3.55 -24.94 1.44
C ALA A 226 -4.96 -24.40 1.76
#